data_AF-A0AA95Z885-F1
#
_entry.id   AF-A0AA95Z885-F1
#
_cell.length_a   1.000
_cell.length_b   1.000
_cell.length_c   1.000
_cell.angle_alpha   90.00
_cell.angle_beta   90.00
_cell.angle_gamma   90.00
#
_symmetry.space_group_name_H-M   'P 1'
#
loop_
_entity.id
_entity.type
_entity.pdbx_description
1 polymer ?
#
loop_
_entity_poly.entity_id
_entity_poly.type
_entity_poly.pdbx_seq_one_letter_code
_entity_poly.pdbx_strand_id
1 'polypeptide(L)'
;PLALSWFASCLAETNRTPFDFAEGESELVSGFNVEYSSGGFALIFLGEYASILFMSMLFGAVFLGCDVFSWLFFVKLSLVAFGFIWVRGTLPRFRYDKLMYLAWKSFLPLSLNYLLLFTGFK
;
A
#
# COMPACT_ATOMS: atom_id res chain seq x y z
N PRO A 1 -7.78 -11.43 -9.45
CA PRO A 1 -6.48 -11.37 -8.74
C PRO A 1 -5.76 -10.02 -8.87
N LEU A 2 -5.93 -9.27 -9.96
CA LEU A 2 -5.32 -7.95 -10.16
C LEU A 2 -5.63 -6.95 -9.03
N ALA A 3 -6.87 -6.92 -8.53
CA ALA A 3 -7.24 -6.06 -7.41
C ALA A 3 -6.47 -6.39 -6.13
N LEU A 4 -6.27 -7.68 -5.84
CA LEU A 4 -5.51 -8.12 -4.65
C LEU A 4 -4.01 -7.87 -4.80
N SER A 5 -3.44 -8.11 -5.99
CA SER A 5 -2.03 -7.77 -6.25
C SER A 5 -1.79 -6.27 -6.19
N TRP A 6 -2.74 -5.47 -6.69
CA TRP A 6 -2.67 -4.02 -6.60
C TRP A 6 -2.79 -3.53 -5.15
N PHE A 7 -3.71 -4.09 -4.37
CA PHE A 7 -3.83 -3.76 -2.96
C PHE A 7 -2.53 -4.09 -2.19
N ALA A 8 -1.91 -5.24 -2.50
CA ALA A 8 -0.60 -5.61 -1.94
C ALA A 8 0.53 -4.65 -2.38
N SER A 9 0.52 -4.15 -3.61
CA SER A 9 1.49 -3.13 -4.04
C SER A 9 1.26 -1.77 -3.39
N CYS A 10 0.01 -1.35 -3.17
CA CYS A 10 -0.28 -0.12 -2.42
C CYS A 10 0.19 -0.19 -0.95
N LEU A 11 0.10 -1.38 -0.33
CA LEU A 11 0.67 -1.63 1.00
C LEU A 11 2.20 -1.52 1.00
N ALA A 12 2.85 -2.02 -0.05
CA ALA A 12 4.31 -1.94 -0.19
C ALA A 12 4.77 -0.49 -0.42
N GLU A 13 4.06 0.28 -1.24
CA GLU A 13 4.41 1.67 -1.59
C GLU A 13 4.22 2.64 -0.41
N THR A 14 3.23 2.38 0.45
CA THR A 14 3.02 3.15 1.68
C THR A 14 3.98 2.77 2.81
N ASN A 15 4.93 1.87 2.56
CA ASN A 15 5.91 1.36 3.53
C ASN A 15 5.25 0.90 4.84
N ARG A 16 4.06 0.31 4.79
CA ARG A 16 3.33 -0.14 5.99
C ARG A 16 3.47 -1.63 6.21
N THR A 17 3.40 -2.01 7.48
CA THR A 17 3.45 -3.41 7.93
C THR A 17 2.41 -4.22 7.15
N PRO A 18 2.82 -5.30 6.47
CA PRO A 18 4.01 -6.11 6.71
C PRO A 18 5.29 -5.72 5.94
N PHE A 19 5.28 -4.64 5.14
CA PHE A 19 6.39 -4.16 4.30
C PHE A 19 7.08 -2.90 4.84
N ASP A 20 6.99 -2.70 6.15
CA ASP A 20 7.60 -1.58 6.87
C ASP A 20 9.09 -1.85 7.15
N PHE A 21 9.93 -1.56 6.15
CA PHE A 21 11.39 -1.75 6.20
C PHE A 21 12.17 -0.48 6.54
N ALA A 22 11.66 0.67 6.11
CA ALA A 22 12.35 1.95 6.27
C ALA A 22 12.34 2.44 7.73
N GLU A 23 11.29 2.12 8.49
CA GLU A 23 11.10 2.57 9.86
C GLU A 23 11.44 1.49 10.90
N GLY A 24 11.80 0.27 10.47
CA GLY A 24 11.86 -0.95 11.27
C GLY A 24 12.31 -0.78 12.73
N GLU A 25 11.35 -0.50 13.63
CA GLU A 25 11.63 -0.12 15.03
C GLU A 25 12.43 -1.18 15.80
N SER A 26 12.23 -2.45 15.44
CA SER A 26 12.90 -3.59 16.04
C SER A 26 14.33 -3.82 15.54
N GLU A 27 14.66 -3.33 14.35
CA GLU A 27 15.94 -3.60 13.68
C GLU A 27 16.83 -2.35 13.59
N LEU A 28 16.22 -1.18 13.39
CA LEU A 28 16.88 0.09 13.09
C LEU A 28 16.57 1.19 14.10
N VAL A 29 15.90 0.89 15.22
CA VAL A 29 15.56 1.87 16.28
C VAL A 29 14.88 3.11 15.69
N SER A 30 13.83 2.90 14.89
CA SER A 30 13.04 3.89 14.11
C SER A 30 13.67 4.46 12.83
N GLY A 31 14.80 3.92 12.38
CA GLY A 31 15.32 4.14 11.03
C GLY A 31 15.62 5.61 10.73
N PHE A 32 15.03 6.16 9.67
CA PHE A 32 15.27 7.56 9.26
C PHE A 32 14.62 8.60 10.18
N ASN A 33 13.67 8.20 11.03
CA ASN A 33 12.97 9.11 11.94
C ASN A 33 13.83 9.54 13.14
N VAL A 34 14.97 8.90 13.38
CA VAL A 34 15.89 9.19 14.50
C VAL A 34 16.55 10.57 14.39
N GLU A 35 16.80 11.03 13.16
CA GLU A 35 17.52 12.28 12.91
C GLU A 35 16.60 13.51 12.97
N TYR A 36 15.28 13.32 12.91
CA TYR A 36 14.32 14.41 12.86
C TYR A 36 13.83 14.80 14.25
N SER A 37 13.99 16.09 14.57
CA SER A 37 13.38 16.69 15.77
C SER A 37 11.85 16.80 15.65
N SER A 38 11.19 17.01 16.80
CA SER A 38 9.73 16.99 17.00
C SER A 38 8.86 17.52 15.83
N GLY A 39 9.21 18.65 15.22
CA GLY A 39 8.42 19.24 14.14
C GLY A 39 8.58 18.52 12.80
N GLY A 40 9.82 18.15 12.43
CA GLY A 40 10.11 17.40 11.21
C GLY A 40 9.52 15.99 11.28
N PHE A 41 9.58 15.36 12.45
CA PHE A 41 8.93 14.10 12.74
C PHE A 41 7.41 14.18 12.47
N ALA A 42 6.72 15.19 13.00
CA ALA A 42 5.27 15.34 12.82
C ALA A 42 4.86 15.43 11.33
N LEU A 43 5.66 16.11 10.49
CA LEU A 43 5.39 16.24 9.06
C LEU A 43 5.56 14.91 8.31
N ILE A 44 6.53 14.08 8.71
CA ILE A 44 6.74 12.75 8.12
C ILE A 44 5.52 11.87 8.41
N PHE A 45 5.06 11.79 9.67
CA PHE A 45 3.86 11.02 9.99
C PHE A 45 2.64 11.52 9.23
N LEU A 46 2.46 12.84 9.15
CA LEU A 46 1.34 13.42 8.42
C LEU A 46 1.40 13.07 6.92
N GLY A 47 2.59 13.09 6.33
CA GLY A 47 2.81 12.66 4.95
C GLY A 47 2.51 11.17 4.71
N GLU A 48 2.91 10.30 5.62
CA GLU A 48 2.61 8.86 5.53
C GLU A 48 1.12 8.57 5.67
N TYR A 49 0.42 9.25 6.58
CA TYR A 49 -1.05 9.08 6.67
C TYR A 49 -1.78 9.68 5.47
N ALA A 50 -1.28 10.78 4.92
CA ALA A 50 -1.81 11.36 3.69
C ALA A 50 -1.63 10.40 2.49
N SER A 51 -0.48 9.73 2.38
CA SER A 51 -0.24 8.77 1.30
C SER A 51 -1.13 7.53 1.41
N ILE A 52 -1.46 7.06 2.62
CA ILE A 52 -2.44 5.97 2.82
C ILE A 52 -3.82 6.37 2.30
N LEU A 53 -4.30 7.56 2.67
CA LEU A 53 -5.60 8.05 2.20
C LEU A 53 -5.60 8.21 0.68
N PHE A 54 -4.53 8.75 0.11
CA PHE A 54 -4.39 8.89 -1.34
C PHE A 54 -4.41 7.54 -2.07
N MET A 55 -3.65 6.55 -1.59
CA MET A 55 -3.64 5.21 -2.18
C MET A 55 -4.99 4.50 -2.05
N SER A 56 -5.69 4.69 -0.93
CA SER A 56 -7.05 4.16 -0.75
C SER A 56 -8.05 4.77 -1.74
N MET A 57 -7.90 6.07 -2.05
CA MET A 57 -8.70 6.75 -3.07
C MET A 57 -8.41 6.19 -4.47
N LEU A 58 -7.14 6.01 -4.83
CA LEU A 58 -6.74 5.43 -6.11
C LEU A 58 -7.29 4.01 -6.29
N PHE A 59 -7.19 3.18 -5.24
CA PHE A 59 -7.77 1.83 -5.29
C PHE A 59 -9.29 1.85 -5.49
N GLY A 60 -9.98 2.74 -4.77
CA GLY A 60 -11.42 2.94 -4.93
C GLY A 60 -11.80 3.38 -6.34
N ALA A 61 -11.06 4.32 -6.92
CA ALA A 61 -11.31 4.83 -8.26
C ALA A 61 -11.11 3.77 -9.35
N VAL A 62 -10.06 2.95 -9.25
CA VAL A 62 -9.72 1.94 -10.26
C VAL A 62 -10.62 0.70 -10.19
N PHE A 63 -10.98 0.22 -9.00
CA PHE A 63 -11.66 -1.07 -8.85
C PHE A 63 -13.13 -0.98 -8.38
N LEU A 64 -13.50 0.04 -7.62
CA LEU A 64 -14.81 0.13 -6.95
C LEU A 64 -15.74 1.20 -7.56
N GLY A 65 -15.29 1.85 -8.63
CA GLY A 65 -16.01 2.91 -9.35
C GLY A 65 -15.82 4.28 -8.68
N CYS A 66 -15.68 5.32 -9.51
CA CYS A 66 -15.43 6.69 -9.07
C CYS A 66 -16.72 7.53 -9.05
N ASP A 67 -17.57 7.31 -8.05
CA ASP A 67 -18.80 8.08 -7.85
C ASP A 67 -18.60 9.20 -6.83
N VAL A 68 -17.73 10.17 -7.13
CA VAL A 68 -17.26 11.21 -6.18
C VAL A 68 -18.41 12.01 -5.54
N PHE A 69 -19.51 12.19 -6.28
CA PHE A 69 -20.68 12.93 -5.80
C PHE A 69 -21.61 12.12 -4.90
N SER A 70 -21.43 10.80 -4.82
CA SER A 70 -22.25 9.93 -3.98
C SER A 70 -21.64 9.78 -2.59
N TRP A 71 -22.49 9.80 -1.56
CA TRP A 71 -22.06 9.46 -0.19
C TRP A 71 -21.47 8.05 -0.08
N LEU A 72 -21.86 7.15 -0.98
CA LEU A 72 -21.36 5.78 -1.05
C LEU A 72 -19.86 5.72 -1.36
N PHE A 73 -19.31 6.70 -2.07
CA PHE A 73 -17.87 6.74 -2.33
C PHE A 73 -17.05 6.92 -1.06
N PHE A 74 -17.47 7.79 -0.15
CA PHE A 74 -16.80 8.00 1.13
C PHE A 74 -16.86 6.75 2.03
N VAL A 75 -17.97 6.00 1.98
CA VAL A 75 -18.09 4.72 2.68
C VAL A 75 -17.16 3.66 2.08
N LYS A 76 -17.08 3.57 0.74
CA LYS A 76 -16.13 2.67 0.08
C LYS A 76 -14.69 3.01 0.43
N LEU A 77 -14.34 4.30 0.44
CA LEU A 77 -13.00 4.78 0.78
C LEU A 77 -12.63 4.44 2.23
N SER A 78 -13.56 4.68 3.17
CA SER A 78 -13.32 4.34 4.58
C SER A 78 -13.17 2.83 4.81
N LEU A 79 -13.89 1.99 4.05
CA LEU A 79 -13.71 0.54 4.09
C LEU A 79 -12.32 0.10 3.57
N VAL A 80 -11.82 0.73 2.51
CA VAL A 80 -10.46 0.44 2.00
C VAL A 80 -9.41 0.86 3.03
N ALA A 81 -9.54 2.05 3.62
CA ALA A 81 -8.66 2.53 4.68
C ALA A 81 -8.71 1.63 5.94
N PHE A 82 -9.90 1.14 6.29
CA PHE A 82 -10.05 0.14 7.35
C PHE A 82 -9.28 -1.16 7.03
N GLY A 83 -9.26 -1.57 5.76
CA GLY A 83 -8.44 -2.69 5.30
C GLY A 83 -6.94 -2.52 5.59
N PHE A 84 -6.38 -1.31 5.42
CA PHE A 84 -4.98 -1.02 5.77
C PHE A 84 -4.71 -1.22 7.27
N ILE A 85 -5.63 -0.78 8.12
CA ILE A 85 -5.51 -0.94 9.58
C ILE A 85 -5.64 -2.42 9.96
N TRP A 86 -6.55 -3.15 9.34
CA TRP A 86 -6.76 -4.56 9.61
C TRP A 86 -5.55 -5.42 9.22
N VAL A 87 -4.95 -5.18 8.06
CA VAL A 87 -3.74 -5.89 7.61
C VAL A 87 -2.59 -5.69 8.60
N ARG A 88 -2.42 -4.47 9.12
CA ARG A 88 -1.43 -4.18 10.17
C ARG A 88 -1.65 -5.00 11.44
N GLY A 89 -2.91 -5.20 11.84
CA GLY A 89 -3.23 -5.95 13.06
C GLY A 89 -3.08 -7.47 12.95
N THR A 90 -2.94 -8.02 11.73
CA THR A 90 -3.05 -9.47 11.50
C THR A 90 -1.76 -10.13 11.00
N LEU A 91 -0.92 -9.42 10.26
CA LEU A 91 0.24 -10.01 9.60
C LEU A 91 1.57 -9.65 10.30
N PRO A 92 2.49 -10.63 10.47
CA PRO A 92 3.84 -10.34 10.91
C PRO A 92 4.63 -9.59 9.83
N ARG A 93 5.66 -8.84 10.23
CA ARG A 93 6.59 -8.18 9.30
C ARG A 93 7.31 -9.22 8.43
N PHE A 94 7.41 -8.97 7.13
CA PHE A 94 8.21 -9.79 6.22
C PHE A 94 9.66 -9.31 6.19
N ARG A 95 10.56 -10.18 5.73
CA ARG A 95 11.96 -9.82 5.42
C ARG A 95 12.04 -9.23 4.02
N TYR A 96 12.98 -8.31 3.80
CA TYR A 96 13.18 -7.64 2.50
C TYR A 96 13.35 -8.62 1.33
N ASP A 97 14.11 -9.70 1.53
CA ASP A 97 14.33 -10.74 0.52
C ASP A 97 13.02 -11.36 0.02
N LYS A 98 12.03 -11.54 0.90
CA LYS A 98 10.73 -12.14 0.57
C LYS A 98 9.85 -11.15 -0.21
N LEU A 99 9.91 -9.86 0.11
CA LEU A 99 9.24 -8.83 -0.70
C LEU A 99 9.85 -8.80 -2.10
N MET A 100 11.18 -8.79 -2.21
CA MET A 100 11.86 -8.76 -3.51
C MET A 100 11.48 -9.98 -4.35
N TYR A 101 11.46 -11.17 -3.75
CA TYR A 101 11.00 -12.39 -4.41
C TYR A 101 9.55 -12.27 -4.88
N LEU A 102 8.65 -11.74 -4.04
CA LEU A 102 7.24 -11.54 -4.38
C LEU A 102 7.10 -10.59 -5.59
N ALA A 103 7.77 -9.44 -5.55
CA ALA A 103 7.70 -8.44 -6.61
C ALA A 103 8.21 -8.99 -7.96
N TRP A 104 9.41 -9.58 -7.96
CA TRP A 104 10.06 -10.02 -9.19
C TRP A 104 9.56 -11.35 -9.73
N LYS A 105 9.25 -12.32 -8.86
CA LYS A 105 8.85 -13.66 -9.33
C LYS A 105 7.35 -13.85 -9.43
N SER A 106 6.54 -13.06 -8.74
CA SER A 106 5.08 -13.21 -8.78
C SER A 106 4.37 -12.02 -9.41
N PHE A 107 4.61 -10.79 -8.96
CA PHE A 107 3.86 -9.63 -9.43
C PHE A 107 4.24 -9.25 -10.86
N LEU A 108 5.52 -9.29 -11.21
CA LEU A 108 5.98 -8.92 -12.54
C LEU A 108 5.52 -9.91 -13.64
N PRO A 109 5.63 -11.24 -13.48
CA PRO A 109 5.07 -12.17 -14.47
C PRO A 109 3.54 -12.09 -14.55
N LEU A 110 2.86 -11.87 -13.41
CA LEU A 110 1.42 -11.73 -13.37
C LEU A 110 0.96 -10.48 -14.14
N SER A 111 1.55 -9.32 -13.88
CA SER A 111 1.17 -8.06 -14.53
C SER A 111 1.46 -8.09 -16.03
N LEU A 112 2.60 -8.65 -16.44
CA LEU A 112 2.95 -8.81 -17.85
C LEU A 112 1.99 -9.76 -18.57
N ASN A 113 1.63 -10.89 -17.96
CA ASN A 113 0.70 -11.84 -18.57
C ASN A 113 -0.69 -11.21 -18.77
N TYR A 114 -1.19 -10.47 -17.77
CA TYR A 114 -2.45 -9.74 -17.92
C TYR A 114 -2.37 -8.63 -18.96
N LEU A 115 -1.26 -7.88 -19.04
CA LEU A 115 -1.07 -6.86 -20.06
C LEU A 115 -1.12 -7.48 -21.47
N LEU A 116 -0.35 -8.55 -21.71
CA LEU A 116 -0.34 -9.26 -22.99
C LEU A 116 -1.73 -9.78 -23.35
N LEU A 117 -2.46 -10.33 -22.38
CA LEU A 117 -3.84 -10.76 -22.55
C LEU A 117 -4.71 -9.57 -22.99
N PHE A 118 -4.76 -8.48 -22.24
CA PHE A 118 -5.60 -7.34 -22.61
C PHE A 118 -5.23 -6.69 -23.96
N THR A 119 -3.95 -6.71 -24.34
CA THR A 119 -3.52 -6.21 -25.64
C THR A 119 -3.85 -7.16 -26.80
N GLY A 120 -3.80 -8.47 -26.57
CA GLY A 120 -4.05 -9.50 -27.59
C GLY A 120 -5.54 -9.84 -27.79
N PHE A 121 -6.39 -9.52 -26.81
CA PHE A 121 -7.85 -9.66 -26.91
C PHE A 121 -8.52 -8.47 -27.63
N LYS A 122 -7.73 -7.62 -28.28
CA LYS A 122 -8.20 -6.51 -29.11
C LYS A 122 -8.24 -6.89 -30.58
#